data_AF-A0A7V2J6U1-F1
#
_entry.id   AF-A0A7V2J6U1-F1
#
_cell.length_a   1.000
_cell.length_b   1.000
_cell.length_c   1.000
_cell.angle_alpha   90.00
_cell.angle_beta   90.00
_cell.angle_gamma   90.00
#
_symmetry.space_group_name_H-M   'P 1'
#
loop_
_entity.id
_entity.type
_entity.pdbx_description
1 polymer ?
#
loop_
_entity_poly.entity_id
_entity_poly.type
_entity_poly.pdbx_seq_one_letter_code
_entity_poly.pdbx_strand_id
1 'polypeptide(L)'
;ISEKRPIAIFSLEMTKEQLVLRMICSEAEVDSKAVRSGYHSKEDYRKLVNSAGRLADVPIYIDDSFNTVLEIRAKSRRLKSEHGLSLIVIDYLQLMSGANSNTSREQVISEISRSLKALAKDLSVPIIVISQLNRSCEMRGGDKRPLIADLRESGAIEQDADIILFLYRGEYYSDVKDAEPGMAELNIAKQRNGPTKRIKLSFLDKYTKFKNYTAKDVY
;
A
#
# COMPACT_ATOMS: atom_id res chain seq x y z
N ILE A 1 -12.97 -6.53 6.20
CA ILE A 1 -14.45 -6.48 6.14
C ILE A 1 -15.08 -6.55 7.55
N SER A 2 -14.50 -7.31 8.48
CA SER A 2 -15.06 -7.54 9.84
C SER A 2 -15.31 -6.27 10.67
N GLU A 3 -14.41 -5.29 10.62
CA GLU A 3 -14.58 -4.02 11.31
C GLU A 3 -15.12 -2.96 10.33
N LYS A 4 -16.39 -2.59 10.46
CA LYS A 4 -17.06 -1.57 9.64
C LYS A 4 -16.59 -0.15 10.00
N ARG A 5 -15.29 0.10 9.88
CA ARG A 5 -14.66 1.38 10.20
C ARG A 5 -14.32 2.15 8.93
N PRO A 6 -14.71 3.43 8.80
CA PRO A 6 -14.41 4.24 7.62
C PRO A 6 -12.92 4.36 7.33
N ILE A 7 -12.54 4.13 6.09
CA ILE A 7 -11.16 4.32 5.59
C ILE A 7 -11.15 5.21 4.35
N ALA A 8 -10.12 6.02 4.21
CA ALA A 8 -9.87 6.81 3.01
C ALA A 8 -8.67 6.25 2.25
N ILE A 9 -8.79 6.12 0.94
CA ILE A 9 -7.70 5.73 0.05
C ILE A 9 -7.54 6.83 -1.01
N PHE A 10 -6.37 7.46 -1.00
CA PHE A 10 -5.95 8.41 -2.04
C PHE A 10 -5.04 7.68 -3.02
N SER A 11 -5.56 7.37 -4.20
CA SER A 11 -4.89 6.59 -5.24
C SER A 11 -4.44 7.50 -6.38
N LEU A 12 -3.17 7.89 -6.37
CA LEU A 12 -2.57 8.81 -7.33
C LEU A 12 -2.06 8.11 -8.59
N GLU A 13 -1.89 6.78 -8.57
CA GLU A 13 -1.41 6.00 -9.71
C GLU A 13 -2.53 5.23 -10.43
N MET A 14 -3.48 4.68 -9.68
CA MET A 14 -4.55 3.83 -10.22
C MET A 14 -5.92 4.51 -10.15
N THR A 15 -6.78 4.21 -11.12
CA THR A 15 -8.19 4.65 -11.05
C THR A 15 -8.94 3.88 -9.96
N LYS A 16 -10.02 4.48 -9.46
CA LYS A 16 -10.91 3.85 -8.47
C LYS A 16 -11.46 2.51 -8.97
N GLU A 17 -11.80 2.39 -10.25
CA GLU A 17 -12.33 1.15 -10.83
C GLU A 17 -11.30 0.03 -10.82
N GLN A 18 -10.04 0.34 -11.17
CA GLN A 18 -8.96 -0.64 -11.16
C GLN A 18 -8.68 -1.13 -9.74
N LEU A 19 -8.68 -0.21 -8.76
CA LEU A 19 -8.45 -0.53 -7.37
C LEU A 19 -9.59 -1.40 -6.79
N VAL A 20 -10.85 -1.01 -7.04
CA VAL A 20 -12.03 -1.79 -6.62
C VAL A 20 -12.02 -3.19 -7.24
N LEU A 21 -11.72 -3.30 -8.54
CA LEU A 21 -11.63 -4.59 -9.22
C LEU A 21 -10.57 -5.49 -8.58
N ARG A 22 -9.39 -4.94 -8.23
CA ARG A 22 -8.35 -5.69 -7.51
C ARG A 22 -8.83 -6.15 -6.14
N MET A 23 -9.51 -5.30 -5.38
CA MET A 23 -10.09 -5.68 -4.08
C MET A 23 -11.09 -6.83 -4.21
N ILE A 24 -12.01 -6.75 -5.18
CA ILE A 24 -13.02 -7.79 -5.42
C ILE A 24 -12.34 -9.11 -5.83
N CYS A 25 -11.38 -9.07 -6.76
CA CYS A 25 -10.67 -10.28 -7.22
C CYS A 25 -9.87 -10.92 -6.08
N SER A 26 -9.18 -10.12 -5.26
CA SER A 26 -8.42 -10.59 -4.10
C SER A 26 -9.33 -11.22 -3.03
N GLU A 27 -10.48 -10.60 -2.75
CA GLU A 27 -11.48 -11.11 -1.81
C GLU A 27 -12.15 -12.39 -2.33
N ALA A 28 -12.47 -12.44 -3.63
CA ALA A 28 -13.10 -13.58 -4.30
C ALA A 28 -12.13 -14.75 -4.59
N GLU A 29 -10.82 -14.52 -4.52
CA GLU A 29 -9.78 -15.45 -4.98
C GLU A 29 -10.00 -15.87 -6.44
N VAL A 30 -10.24 -14.87 -7.29
CA VAL A 30 -10.43 -15.01 -8.74
C VAL A 30 -9.29 -14.30 -9.46
N ASP A 31 -8.76 -14.93 -10.51
CA ASP A 31 -7.63 -14.38 -11.26
C ASP A 31 -8.01 -13.06 -11.95
N SER A 32 -7.37 -11.97 -11.52
CA SER A 32 -7.65 -10.63 -12.04
C SER A 32 -7.30 -10.49 -13.54
N LYS A 33 -6.34 -11.27 -14.06
CA LYS A 33 -5.99 -11.27 -15.50
C LYS A 33 -7.12 -11.88 -16.32
N ALA A 34 -7.68 -13.00 -15.85
CA ALA A 34 -8.80 -13.67 -16.51
C ALA A 34 -10.04 -12.77 -16.56
N VAL A 35 -10.35 -12.09 -15.44
CA VAL A 35 -11.47 -11.13 -15.40
C VAL A 35 -11.28 -9.98 -16.38
N ARG A 36 -10.07 -9.41 -16.46
CA ARG A 36 -9.77 -8.31 -17.40
C ARG A 36 -9.81 -8.73 -18.87
N SER A 37 -9.50 -9.99 -19.19
CA SER A 37 -9.61 -10.52 -20.55
C SER A 37 -11.04 -10.96 -20.91
N GLY A 38 -12.00 -10.80 -20.00
CA GLY A 38 -13.39 -11.22 -20.19
C GLY A 38 -13.62 -12.71 -19.96
N TYR A 39 -12.60 -13.46 -19.54
CA TYR A 39 -12.69 -14.90 -19.30
C TYR A 39 -12.96 -15.18 -17.82
N HIS A 40 -14.13 -15.70 -17.49
CA HIS A 40 -14.43 -16.17 -16.14
C HIS A 40 -15.44 -17.30 -16.19
N SER A 41 -15.27 -18.30 -15.32
CA SER A 41 -16.25 -19.37 -15.21
C SER A 41 -17.55 -18.84 -14.59
N LYS A 42 -18.66 -19.59 -14.73
CA LYS A 42 -19.90 -19.29 -14.01
C LYS A 42 -19.69 -19.28 -12.49
N GLU A 43 -18.76 -20.08 -11.99
CA GLU A 43 -18.41 -20.12 -10.57
C GLU A 43 -17.66 -18.85 -10.15
N ASP A 44 -16.66 -18.43 -10.92
CA ASP A 44 -15.91 -17.20 -10.65
C ASP A 44 -16.82 -15.97 -10.69
N TYR A 45 -17.76 -15.92 -11.64
CA TYR A 45 -18.75 -14.85 -11.69
C TYR A 45 -19.56 -14.76 -10.39
N ARG A 46 -20.03 -15.91 -9.87
CA ARG A 46 -20.75 -15.96 -8.59
C ARG A 46 -19.88 -15.49 -7.43
N LYS A 47 -18.60 -15.90 -7.39
CA LYS A 47 -17.64 -15.44 -6.37
C LYS A 47 -17.45 -13.93 -6.43
N LEU A 48 -17.27 -13.36 -7.63
CA LEU A 48 -17.10 -11.92 -7.83
C LEU A 48 -18.33 -11.13 -7.38
N VAL A 49 -19.54 -11.55 -7.77
CA VAL A 49 -20.80 -10.88 -7.37
C VAL A 49 -20.97 -10.91 -5.86
N ASN A 50 -20.72 -12.07 -5.22
CA ASN A 50 -20.80 -12.20 -3.77
C ASN A 50 -19.78 -11.30 -3.06
N SER A 51 -18.54 -11.25 -3.52
CA SER A 51 -17.50 -10.38 -2.95
C SER A 51 -17.78 -8.89 -3.20
N ALA A 52 -18.34 -8.52 -4.35
CA ALA A 52 -18.77 -7.16 -4.65
C ALA A 52 -19.88 -6.71 -3.70
N GLY A 53 -20.87 -7.57 -3.43
CA GLY A 53 -21.91 -7.32 -2.44
C GLY A 53 -21.33 -7.08 -1.03
N ARG A 54 -20.38 -7.92 -0.60
CA ARG A 54 -19.69 -7.70 0.69
C ARG A 54 -18.91 -6.39 0.75
N LEU A 55 -18.26 -6.01 -0.36
CA LEU A 55 -17.44 -4.80 -0.42
C LEU A 55 -18.29 -3.53 -0.45
N ALA A 56 -19.49 -3.58 -1.06
CA ALA A 56 -20.42 -2.45 -1.12
C ALA A 56 -20.88 -1.97 0.27
N ASP A 57 -20.93 -2.86 1.25
CA ASP A 57 -21.31 -2.55 2.63
C ASP A 57 -20.15 -2.01 3.49
N VAL A 58 -18.93 -1.91 2.95
CA VAL A 58 -17.74 -1.44 3.67
C VAL A 58 -17.54 0.05 3.40
N PRO A 59 -17.37 0.90 4.44
CA PRO A 59 -17.16 2.34 4.28
C PRO A 59 -15.75 2.68 3.77
N ILE A 60 -15.46 2.35 2.53
CA ILE A 60 -14.19 2.67 1.84
C ILE A 60 -14.42 3.86 0.91
N TYR A 61 -13.75 4.96 1.19
CA TYR A 61 -13.80 6.18 0.39
C TYR A 61 -12.54 6.24 -0.47
N ILE A 62 -12.69 6.16 -1.79
CA ILE A 62 -11.57 6.18 -2.74
C ILE A 62 -11.59 7.51 -3.49
N ASP A 63 -10.45 8.18 -3.52
CA ASP A 63 -10.19 9.39 -4.30
C ASP A 63 -9.00 9.13 -5.23
N ASP A 64 -9.26 9.10 -6.53
CA ASP A 64 -8.27 8.87 -7.59
C ASP A 64 -7.90 10.15 -8.36
N SER A 65 -8.25 11.32 -7.82
CA SER A 65 -7.85 12.60 -8.39
C SER A 65 -6.39 12.93 -8.04
N PHE A 66 -5.74 13.77 -8.85
CA PHE A 66 -4.48 14.39 -8.44
C PHE A 66 -4.74 15.31 -7.25
N ASN A 67 -4.19 14.95 -6.08
CA ASN A 67 -4.38 15.70 -4.84
C ASN A 67 -3.05 16.22 -4.31
N THR A 68 -3.03 17.50 -3.96
CA THR A 68 -2.02 18.10 -3.09
C THR A 68 -2.21 17.65 -1.64
N VAL A 69 -1.18 17.83 -0.79
CA VAL A 69 -1.28 17.49 0.64
C VAL A 69 -2.37 18.31 1.34
N LEU A 70 -2.58 19.56 0.92
CA LEU A 70 -3.62 20.42 1.45
C LEU A 70 -5.02 19.88 1.13
N GLU A 71 -5.24 19.40 -0.09
CA GLU A 71 -6.50 18.78 -0.50
C GLU A 71 -6.76 17.48 0.24
N ILE A 72 -5.75 16.61 0.38
CA ILE A 72 -5.84 15.39 1.21
C ILE A 72 -6.25 15.75 2.64
N ARG A 73 -5.63 16.79 3.23
CA ARG A 73 -5.96 17.27 4.58
C ARG A 73 -7.41 17.76 4.67
N ALA A 74 -7.86 18.58 3.72
CA ALA A 74 -9.22 19.10 3.70
C ALA A 74 -10.26 17.98 3.56
N LYS A 75 -10.07 17.07 2.58
CA LYS A 75 -10.93 15.92 2.34
C LYS A 75 -10.98 14.98 3.54
N SER A 76 -9.82 14.67 4.15
CA SER A 76 -9.73 13.81 5.34
C SER A 76 -10.43 14.42 6.55
N ARG A 77 -10.30 15.74 6.76
CA ARG A 77 -11.01 16.46 7.84
C ARG A 77 -12.52 16.42 7.65
N ARG A 78 -13.00 16.71 6.44
CA ARG A 78 -14.42 16.64 6.10
C ARG A 78 -14.96 15.23 6.34
N LEU A 79 -14.29 14.22 5.79
CA LEU A 79 -14.68 12.83 5.94
C LEU A 79 -14.74 12.39 7.41
N LYS A 80 -13.71 12.74 8.21
CA LYS A 80 -13.71 12.46 9.65
C LYS A 80 -14.89 13.12 10.37
N SER A 81 -15.24 14.35 10.01
CA SER A 81 -16.36 15.09 10.62
C SER A 81 -17.72 14.52 10.24
N GLU A 82 -17.91 14.11 8.99
CA GLU A 82 -19.21 13.65 8.47
C GLU A 82 -19.49 12.18 8.78
N HIS A 83 -18.47 11.32 8.71
CA HIS A 83 -18.63 9.87 8.74
C HIS A 83 -17.72 9.18 9.77
N GLY A 84 -16.79 9.91 10.39
CA GLY A 84 -15.66 9.31 11.09
C GLY A 84 -14.57 8.86 10.12
N LEU A 85 -13.38 8.60 10.65
CA LEU A 85 -12.24 8.14 9.86
C LEU A 85 -11.28 7.37 10.76
N SER A 86 -10.90 6.16 10.35
CA SER A 86 -10.06 5.25 11.15
C SER A 86 -8.71 4.94 10.51
N LEU A 87 -8.57 5.15 9.20
CA LEU A 87 -7.32 4.93 8.48
C LEU A 87 -7.31 5.80 7.22
N ILE A 88 -6.13 6.34 6.90
CA ILE A 88 -5.85 6.95 5.60
C ILE A 88 -4.76 6.12 4.91
N VAL A 89 -4.96 5.79 3.65
CA VAL A 89 -3.97 5.15 2.77
C VAL A 89 -3.66 6.10 1.63
N ILE A 90 -2.37 6.32 1.34
CA ILE A 90 -1.92 7.20 0.24
C ILE A 90 -0.97 6.40 -0.66
N ASP A 91 -1.31 6.32 -1.95
CA ASP A 91 -0.57 5.59 -2.98
C ASP A 91 -0.25 6.54 -4.15
N TYR A 92 0.96 7.07 -4.36
CA TYR A 92 2.19 7.02 -3.57
C TYR A 92 2.82 8.44 -3.55
N LEU A 93 3.65 8.74 -2.54
CA LEU A 93 4.12 10.11 -2.21
C LEU A 93 4.67 10.93 -3.39
N GLN A 94 5.38 10.27 -4.30
CA GLN A 94 6.20 10.91 -5.30
C GLN A 94 5.40 11.60 -6.43
N LEU A 95 4.07 11.44 -6.46
CA LEU A 95 3.18 12.11 -7.40
C LEU A 95 2.51 13.37 -6.81
N MET A 96 2.75 13.69 -5.54
CA MET A 96 2.23 14.90 -4.93
C MET A 96 3.06 16.10 -5.40
N SER A 97 2.43 17.03 -6.13
CA SER A 97 3.11 18.23 -6.63
C SER A 97 3.48 19.18 -5.48
N GLY A 98 4.74 19.63 -5.44
CA GLY A 98 5.16 20.76 -4.61
C GLY A 98 4.67 22.08 -5.23
N ALA A 99 4.34 23.06 -4.38
CA ALA A 99 3.75 24.33 -4.82
C ALA A 99 4.71 25.23 -5.65
N ASN A 100 6.01 24.94 -5.67
CA ASN A 100 7.04 25.80 -6.28
C ASN A 100 7.96 25.03 -7.23
N SER A 101 8.20 25.58 -8.43
CA SER A 101 9.01 24.99 -9.50
C SER A 101 10.53 25.01 -9.27
N ASN A 102 11.01 25.69 -8.23
CA ASN A 102 12.44 25.85 -7.91
C ASN A 102 12.92 25.03 -6.70
N THR A 103 12.04 24.24 -6.07
CA THR A 103 12.36 23.50 -4.85
C THR A 103 12.97 22.14 -5.20
N SER A 104 14.03 21.73 -4.48
CA SER A 104 14.59 20.40 -4.69
C SER A 104 13.56 19.32 -4.36
N ARG A 105 13.59 18.20 -5.08
CA ARG A 105 12.64 17.11 -4.86
C ARG A 105 12.71 16.55 -3.43
N GLU A 106 13.92 16.52 -2.85
CA GLU A 106 14.16 16.17 -1.46
C GLU A 106 13.44 17.09 -0.47
N GLN A 107 13.45 18.41 -0.71
CA GLN A 107 12.73 19.38 0.12
C GLN A 107 11.22 19.17 0.00
N VAL A 108 10.69 18.98 -1.20
CA VAL A 108 9.26 18.70 -1.42
C VAL A 108 8.83 17.44 -0.67
N ILE A 109 9.58 16.35 -0.76
CA ILE A 109 9.30 15.10 -0.02
C ILE A 109 9.37 15.33 1.49
N SER A 110 10.34 16.11 1.96
CA SER A 110 10.48 16.45 3.37
C SER A 110 9.28 17.25 3.89
N GLU A 111 8.77 18.20 3.12
CA GLU A 111 7.58 18.97 3.44
C GLU A 111 6.32 18.10 3.47
N ILE A 112 6.17 17.20 2.49
CA ILE A 112 5.05 16.26 2.43
C ILE A 112 5.07 15.33 3.65
N SER A 113 6.22 14.70 3.94
CA SER A 113 6.41 13.80 5.08
C SER A 113 5.99 14.47 6.39
N ARG A 114 6.50 15.68 6.65
CA ARG A 114 6.18 16.45 7.85
C ARG A 114 4.70 16.82 7.93
N SER A 115 4.11 17.21 6.81
CA SER A 115 2.70 17.59 6.72
C SER A 115 1.77 16.40 6.96
N LEU A 116 2.11 15.22 6.45
CA LEU A 116 1.38 13.98 6.72
C LEU A 116 1.51 13.55 8.18
N LYS A 117 2.71 13.68 8.77
CA LYS A 117 2.89 13.44 10.21
C LYS A 117 2.05 14.38 11.06
N ALA A 118 1.99 15.67 10.70
CA ALA A 118 1.12 16.63 11.36
C ALA A 118 -0.36 16.26 11.19
N LEU A 119 -0.79 15.87 9.98
CA LEU A 119 -2.15 15.42 9.71
C LEU A 119 -2.55 14.21 10.56
N ALA A 120 -1.67 13.21 10.66
CA ALA A 120 -1.90 12.02 11.48
C ALA A 120 -2.14 12.37 12.95
N LYS A 121 -1.36 13.34 13.49
CA LYS A 121 -1.52 13.84 14.86
C LYS A 121 -2.80 14.65 15.02
N ASP A 122 -3.05 15.62 14.13
CA ASP A 122 -4.25 16.48 14.12
C ASP A 122 -5.53 15.63 14.11
N LEU A 123 -5.57 14.60 13.27
CA LEU A 123 -6.73 13.73 13.16
C LEU A 123 -6.70 12.58 14.16
N SER A 124 -5.60 12.30 14.85
CA SER A 124 -5.45 11.08 15.65
C SER A 124 -5.84 9.82 14.86
N VAL A 125 -5.47 9.80 13.58
CA VAL A 125 -5.78 8.73 12.62
C VAL A 125 -4.47 8.21 12.04
N PRO A 126 -4.23 6.88 12.02
CA PRO A 126 -3.06 6.32 11.37
C PRO A 126 -3.09 6.60 9.86
N ILE A 127 -1.93 6.93 9.30
CA ILE A 127 -1.74 7.14 7.88
C ILE A 127 -0.72 6.11 7.38
N ILE A 128 -1.13 5.28 6.42
CA ILE A 128 -0.25 4.40 5.66
C ILE A 128 0.09 5.09 4.36
N VAL A 129 1.38 5.12 4.05
CA VAL A 129 1.89 5.80 2.88
C VAL A 129 2.78 4.84 2.11
N ILE A 130 2.47 4.65 0.83
CA ILE A 130 3.29 3.85 -0.07
C ILE A 130 4.39 4.75 -0.63
N SER A 131 5.62 4.24 -0.59
CA SER A 131 6.79 4.92 -1.13
C SER A 131 7.56 3.97 -2.02
N GLN A 132 7.91 4.46 -3.22
CA GLN A 132 8.81 3.75 -4.12
C GLN A 132 10.27 3.83 -3.64
N LEU A 133 11.00 2.75 -3.87
CA LEU A 133 12.43 2.66 -3.56
C LEU A 133 13.29 3.04 -4.77
N ASN A 134 14.54 3.43 -4.51
CA ASN A 134 15.53 3.56 -5.56
C ASN A 134 15.90 2.19 -6.16
N ARG A 135 16.09 2.14 -7.48
CA ARG A 135 16.51 0.91 -8.19
C ARG A 135 17.88 0.39 -7.78
N SER A 136 18.66 1.16 -7.03
CA SER A 136 19.94 0.74 -6.45
C SER A 136 19.82 -0.52 -5.60
N CYS A 137 18.67 -0.78 -4.97
CA CYS A 137 18.44 -2.00 -4.20
C CYS A 137 18.52 -3.26 -5.07
N GLU A 138 18.09 -3.17 -6.34
CA GLU A 138 18.08 -4.29 -7.29
C GLU A 138 19.46 -4.57 -7.90
N MET A 139 20.31 -3.54 -7.95
CA MET A 139 21.67 -3.61 -8.51
C MET A 139 22.70 -4.15 -7.51
N ARG A 140 22.34 -4.35 -6.24
CA ARG A 140 23.24 -4.98 -5.26
C ARG A 140 23.50 -6.43 -5.66
N GLY A 141 24.77 -6.80 -5.84
CA GLY A 141 25.23 -8.16 -6.19
C GLY A 141 25.12 -9.17 -5.05
N GLY A 142 24.15 -9.00 -4.14
CA GLY A 142 23.98 -9.78 -2.93
C GLY A 142 22.53 -9.74 -2.44
N ASP A 143 22.30 -9.51 -1.15
CA ASP A 143 20.94 -9.45 -0.61
C ASP A 143 20.19 -8.23 -1.18
N LYS A 144 19.10 -8.52 -1.91
CA LYS A 144 18.21 -7.53 -2.54
C LYS A 144 17.10 -7.05 -1.60
N ARG A 145 17.09 -7.48 -0.34
CA ARG A 145 16.18 -6.93 0.68
C ARG A 145 16.34 -5.41 0.78
N PRO A 146 15.24 -4.65 0.79
CA PRO A 146 15.29 -3.22 1.00
C PRO A 146 15.87 -2.82 2.36
N LEU A 147 16.60 -1.71 2.35
CA LEU A 147 17.16 -1.02 3.51
C LEU A 147 16.55 0.38 3.60
N ILE A 148 16.65 1.00 4.78
CA ILE A 148 16.18 2.38 4.99
C ILE A 148 16.85 3.35 4.02
N ALA A 149 18.14 3.15 3.72
CA ALA A 149 18.88 3.94 2.73
C ALA A 149 18.34 3.82 1.29
N ASP A 150 17.50 2.83 0.98
CA ASP A 150 16.88 2.67 -0.35
C ASP A 150 15.61 3.50 -0.50
N LEU A 151 15.04 4.03 0.59
CA LEU A 151 14.00 5.04 0.50
C LEU A 151 14.62 6.23 -0.27
N ARG A 152 13.99 6.63 -1.36
CA ARG A 152 14.49 7.72 -2.19
C ARG A 152 14.37 9.05 -1.44
N GLU A 153 15.41 9.89 -1.53
CA GLU A 153 15.32 11.31 -1.11
C GLU A 153 14.82 11.45 0.37
N SER A 154 15.28 10.54 1.25
CA SER A 154 14.47 9.97 2.34
C SER A 154 14.81 10.35 3.77
N GLY A 155 15.78 11.23 4.02
CA GLY A 155 16.17 11.57 5.40
C GLY A 155 14.97 12.03 6.25
N ALA A 156 14.06 12.80 5.67
CA ALA A 156 12.84 13.25 6.35
C ALA A 156 11.81 12.12 6.55
N ILE A 157 11.61 11.26 5.55
CA ILE A 157 10.70 10.10 5.68
C ILE A 157 11.18 9.21 6.82
N GLU A 158 12.48 8.90 6.84
CA GLU A 158 13.08 8.12 7.90
C GLU A 158 12.80 8.77 9.25
N GLN A 159 13.07 10.07 9.41
CA GLN A 159 12.90 10.75 10.69
C GLN A 159 11.43 10.79 11.13
N ASP A 160 10.52 11.22 10.27
CA ASP A 160 9.13 11.49 10.61
C ASP A 160 8.29 10.22 10.79
N ALA A 161 8.60 9.13 10.06
CA ALA A 161 7.85 7.88 10.14
C ALA A 161 7.94 7.26 11.55
N ASP A 162 6.79 6.83 12.06
CA ASP A 162 6.72 6.05 13.30
C ASP A 162 7.12 4.59 13.06
N ILE A 163 6.74 4.06 11.89
CA ILE A 163 7.00 2.68 11.47
C ILE A 163 7.45 2.71 10.00
N ILE A 164 8.47 1.93 9.66
CA ILE A 164 8.89 1.68 8.27
C ILE A 164 8.79 0.18 8.01
N LEU A 165 8.01 -0.17 6.98
CA LEU A 165 7.77 -1.53 6.55
C LEU A 165 8.35 -1.73 5.15
N PHE A 166 9.12 -2.79 4.95
CA PHE A 166 9.56 -3.22 3.62
C PHE A 166 8.91 -4.54 3.26
N LEU A 167 8.52 -4.66 2.00
CA LEU A 167 8.09 -5.91 1.39
C LEU A 167 9.23 -6.45 0.52
N TYR A 168 9.51 -7.74 0.65
CA TYR A 168 10.48 -8.43 -0.18
C TYR A 168 9.91 -9.78 -0.64
N ARG A 169 10.07 -10.10 -1.92
CA ARG A 169 9.74 -11.41 -2.50
C ARG A 169 10.99 -11.94 -3.18
N GLY A 170 11.55 -13.04 -2.68
CA GLY A 170 12.72 -13.66 -3.29
C GLY A 170 12.46 -14.08 -4.73
N GLU A 171 11.28 -14.68 -4.96
CA GLU A 171 10.87 -15.22 -6.27
C GLU A 171 10.71 -14.15 -7.37
N TYR A 172 10.64 -12.87 -6.99
CA TYR A 172 10.61 -11.76 -7.95
C TYR A 172 11.95 -11.60 -8.67
N TYR A 173 13.06 -12.03 -8.05
CA TYR A 173 14.41 -11.85 -8.58
C TYR A 173 14.92 -13.14 -9.20
N SER A 174 15.17 -13.13 -10.51
CA SER A 174 15.61 -14.30 -11.28
C SER A 174 16.95 -14.90 -10.83
N ASP A 175 17.79 -14.08 -10.18
CA ASP A 175 19.12 -14.47 -9.69
C ASP A 175 19.11 -15.02 -8.25
N VAL A 176 17.95 -15.02 -7.58
CA VAL A 176 17.77 -15.64 -6.25
C VAL A 176 17.33 -17.09 -6.43
N LYS A 177 18.32 -18.01 -6.39
CA LYS A 177 18.10 -19.43 -6.73
C LYS A 177 17.28 -20.23 -5.73
N ASP A 178 17.25 -19.81 -4.46
CA ASP A 178 16.61 -20.54 -3.35
C ASP A 178 15.37 -19.80 -2.80
N ALA A 179 14.69 -19.05 -3.66
CA ALA A 179 13.47 -18.37 -3.28
C ALA A 179 12.33 -19.36 -3.05
N GLU A 180 11.70 -19.30 -1.88
CA GLU A 180 10.50 -20.07 -1.55
C GLU A 180 9.31 -19.52 -2.38
N PRO A 181 8.68 -20.33 -3.25
CA PRO A 181 7.56 -19.87 -4.09
C PRO A 181 6.39 -19.36 -3.25
N GLY A 182 5.80 -18.24 -3.67
CA GLY A 182 4.69 -17.61 -2.96
C GLY A 182 5.05 -17.04 -1.57
N MET A 183 6.32 -17.08 -1.15
CA MET A 183 6.75 -16.45 0.11
C MET A 183 7.02 -14.95 -0.11
N ALA A 184 6.49 -14.15 0.80
CA ALA A 184 6.86 -12.76 0.97
C ALA A 184 7.36 -12.48 2.39
N GLU A 185 8.27 -11.54 2.53
CA GLU A 185 8.81 -11.08 3.80
C GLU A 185 8.32 -9.64 4.04
N LEU A 186 7.66 -9.42 5.18
CA LEU A 186 7.36 -8.10 5.71
C LEU A 186 8.39 -7.77 6.80
N ASN A 187 9.30 -6.87 6.48
CA ASN A 187 10.32 -6.40 7.40
C ASN A 187 9.88 -5.11 8.10
N ILE A 188 9.71 -5.16 9.42
CA ILE A 188 9.57 -3.97 10.26
C ILE A 188 10.97 -3.39 10.48
N ALA A 189 11.41 -2.53 9.57
CA ALA A 189 12.75 -1.96 9.57
C ALA A 189 12.93 -0.83 10.59
N LYS A 190 11.85 -0.11 10.91
CA LYS A 190 11.80 0.90 11.97
C LYS A 190 10.49 0.78 12.72
N GLN A 191 10.54 0.89 14.04
CA GLN A 191 9.36 1.02 14.89
C GLN A 191 9.72 1.85 16.12
N ARG A 192 9.16 3.07 16.26
CA ARG A 192 9.49 3.95 17.39
C ARG A 192 9.13 3.36 18.76
N ASN A 193 8.07 2.56 18.82
CA ASN A 193 7.47 2.07 20.07
C ASN A 193 7.52 0.55 20.23
N GLY A 194 8.50 -0.13 19.63
CA GLY A 194 8.61 -1.58 19.76
C GLY A 194 9.67 -2.23 18.86
N PRO A 195 9.70 -3.57 18.80
CA PRO A 195 10.78 -4.28 18.16
C PRO A 195 10.69 -4.23 16.63
N THR A 196 11.85 -4.21 16.00
CA THR A 196 11.99 -4.58 14.59
C THR A 196 11.93 -6.11 14.47
N LYS A 197 11.33 -6.60 13.39
CA LYS A 197 11.29 -8.03 13.07
C LYS A 197 10.94 -8.26 11.61
N ARG A 198 11.35 -9.42 11.11
CA ARG A 198 10.91 -9.93 9.81
C ARG A 198 9.80 -10.94 10.02
N ILE A 199 8.72 -10.78 9.26
CA ILE A 199 7.53 -11.63 9.33
C ILE A 199 7.36 -12.29 7.96
N LYS A 200 7.19 -13.61 7.96
CA LYS A 200 6.85 -14.38 6.76
C LYS A 200 5.35 -14.23 6.45
N LEU A 201 5.02 -14.02 5.19
CA LEU A 201 3.67 -13.94 4.64
C LEU A 201 3.59 -14.86 3.41
N SER A 202 2.40 -15.35 3.09
CA SER A 202 2.15 -15.97 1.79
C SER A 202 1.57 -14.94 0.83
N PHE A 203 2.05 -14.90 -0.42
CA PHE A 203 1.56 -14.04 -1.48
C PHE A 203 1.05 -14.86 -2.65
N LEU A 204 -0.26 -14.79 -2.87
CA LEU A 204 -0.95 -15.46 -3.97
C LEU A 204 -0.99 -14.53 -5.18
N ASP A 205 0.00 -14.65 -6.07
CA ASP A 205 0.20 -13.76 -7.23
C ASP A 205 -1.05 -13.64 -8.12
N LYS A 206 -1.70 -14.78 -8.41
CA LYS A 206 -2.93 -14.83 -9.23
C LYS A 206 -4.04 -13.91 -8.71
N TYR A 207 -4.11 -13.72 -7.40
CA TYR A 207 -5.18 -12.96 -6.74
C TYR A 207 -4.69 -11.64 -6.16
N THR A 208 -3.40 -11.30 -6.30
CA THR A 208 -2.77 -10.15 -5.65
C THR A 208 -3.11 -10.09 -4.16
N LYS A 209 -2.97 -11.23 -3.46
CA LYS A 209 -3.45 -11.39 -2.08
C LYS A 209 -2.33 -11.83 -1.15
N PHE A 210 -2.15 -11.10 -0.06
CA PHE A 210 -1.33 -11.56 1.07
C PHE A 210 -2.19 -12.37 2.05
N LYS A 211 -1.64 -13.47 2.56
CA LYS A 211 -2.20 -14.30 3.63
C LYS A 211 -1.18 -14.48 4.75
N ASN A 212 -1.65 -14.86 5.93
CA ASN A 212 -0.77 -15.35 6.99
C ASN A 212 0.03 -16.54 6.46
N TYR A 213 1.32 -16.57 6.75
CA TYR A 213 2.16 -17.67 6.29
C TYR A 213 1.74 -18.98 6.94
N THR A 214 1.43 -19.97 6.12
CA THR A 214 1.40 -21.36 6.53
C THR A 214 2.33 -22.15 5.63
N ALA A 215 3.08 -23.10 6.21
CA ALA A 215 3.99 -23.96 5.44
C ALA A 215 3.26 -24.83 4.39
N LYS A 216 1.91 -24.83 4.38
CA LYS A 216 1.06 -25.59 3.46
C LYS A 216 0.57 -24.77 2.26
N ASP A 217 0.56 -23.44 2.33
CA ASP A 217 0.06 -22.55 1.25
C ASP A 217 1.07 -22.39 0.09
N VAL A 218 2.18 -23.13 0.13
CA VAL A 218 3.29 -23.08 -0.85
C VAL A 218 3.08 -24.10 -2.01
N TYR A 219 1.97 -24.85 -1.99
CA TYR A 219 1.63 -25.87 -3.01
C TYR A 219 0.26 -25.61 -3.65
#